data_AF-A0A7S1SB26-F1
#
_entry.id   AF-A0A7S1SB26-F1
#
_cell.length_a   1.000
_cell.length_b   1.000
_cell.length_c   1.000
_cell.angle_alpha   90.00
_cell.angle_beta   90.00
_cell.angle_gamma   90.00
#
_symmetry.space_group_name_H-M   'P 1'
#
loop_
_entity.id
_entity.type
_entity.pdbx_description
1 polymer ?
#
loop_
_entity_poly.entity_id
_entity_poly.type
_entity_poly.pdbx_seq_one_letter_code
_entity_poly.pdbx_strand_id
1 'polypeptide(L)'
;AAVMGDAESYLKIRAAKDPKKAKSLGRGVKGFAPEVWNSVVCSVAFEAVHQKFAKTPSLQRVLLQTGERLIAEATANDAVWGIGVDTGDPRVETPAAWEGANILGWALMEARDALRRGPGRVAAEGRAVKSADGGPADVQRPPSIAATEPTEVTQAAGPDEHPGKKLRLTK
;
A
#
# COMPACT_ATOMS: atom_id res chain seq x y z
N ALA A 1 10.69 -9.47 8.43
CA ALA A 1 11.56 -10.67 8.48
C ALA A 1 12.89 -10.40 7.77
N ALA A 2 12.92 -10.31 6.43
CA ALA A 2 14.16 -10.10 5.67
C ALA A 2 14.96 -8.86 6.13
N VAL A 3 14.33 -7.68 6.16
CA VAL A 3 14.98 -6.43 6.61
C VAL A 3 15.35 -6.44 8.11
N MET A 4 14.75 -7.33 8.90
CA MET A 4 15.02 -7.48 10.33
C MET A 4 16.10 -8.54 10.61
N GLY A 5 16.69 -9.15 9.58
CA GLY A 5 17.65 -10.25 9.74
C GLY A 5 17.05 -11.55 10.29
N ASP A 6 15.72 -11.65 10.42
CA ASP A 6 15.04 -12.84 10.94
C ASP A 6 14.81 -13.88 9.83
N ALA A 7 15.86 -14.66 9.56
CA ALA A 7 15.86 -15.71 8.53
C ALA A 7 14.85 -16.83 8.84
N GLU A 8 14.66 -17.17 10.11
CA GLU A 8 13.75 -18.22 10.54
C GLU A 8 12.30 -17.84 10.19
N SER A 9 11.85 -16.65 10.58
CA SER A 9 10.51 -16.16 10.24
C SER A 9 10.37 -15.93 8.74
N TYR A 10 11.41 -15.47 8.06
CA TYR A 10 11.38 -15.30 6.59
C TYR A 10 11.07 -16.62 5.88
N LEU A 11 11.77 -17.71 6.24
CA LEU A 11 11.55 -19.02 5.64
C LEU A 11 10.13 -19.55 5.92
N LYS A 12 9.62 -19.36 7.14
CA LYS A 12 8.25 -19.74 7.52
C LYS A 12 7.20 -18.95 6.74
N ILE A 13 7.35 -17.63 6.63
CA ILE A 13 6.44 -16.76 5.87
C ILE A 13 6.48 -17.13 4.38
N ARG A 14 7.66 -17.33 3.81
CA ARG A 14 7.84 -17.70 2.40
C ARG A 14 7.19 -19.05 2.05
N ALA A 15 7.20 -20.01 2.98
CA ALA A 15 6.59 -21.31 2.78
C ALA A 15 5.05 -21.31 2.94
N ALA A 16 4.46 -20.25 3.51
CA ALA A 16 3.03 -20.17 3.73
C ALA A 16 2.26 -20.02 2.40
N LYS A 17 1.32 -20.92 2.13
CA LYS A 17 0.44 -20.87 0.95
C LYS A 17 -0.83 -20.05 1.18
N ASP A 18 -1.15 -19.76 2.44
CA ASP A 18 -2.34 -19.02 2.84
C ASP A 18 -1.98 -17.60 3.32
N PRO A 19 -2.63 -16.54 2.79
CA PRO A 19 -2.37 -15.17 3.20
C PRO A 19 -2.61 -14.89 4.69
N LYS A 20 -3.64 -15.49 5.30
CA LYS A 20 -3.91 -15.28 6.74
C LYS A 20 -2.77 -15.86 7.58
N LYS A 21 -2.27 -17.04 7.20
CA LYS A 21 -1.10 -17.66 7.85
C LYS A 21 0.16 -16.84 7.68
N ALA A 22 0.44 -16.34 6.47
CA ALA A 22 1.59 -15.46 6.23
C ALA A 22 1.52 -14.19 7.08
N LYS A 23 0.35 -13.55 7.17
CA LYS A 23 0.10 -12.38 8.02
C LYS A 23 0.32 -12.69 9.51
N SER A 24 -0.21 -13.82 9.99
CA SER A 24 -0.01 -14.26 11.37
C SER A 24 1.47 -14.50 11.70
N LEU A 25 2.22 -15.17 10.81
CA LEU A 25 3.66 -15.38 10.98
C LEU A 25 4.44 -14.05 10.95
N GLY A 26 4.02 -13.10 10.11
CA GLY A 26 4.62 -11.76 10.03
C GLY A 26 4.54 -10.98 11.34
N ARG A 27 3.50 -11.19 12.15
CA ARG A 27 3.37 -10.57 13.49
C ARG A 27 4.38 -11.12 14.51
N GLY A 28 4.97 -12.28 14.24
CA GLY A 28 5.97 -12.93 15.11
C GLY A 28 7.42 -12.68 14.69
N VAL A 29 7.69 -11.73 13.79
CA VAL A 29 9.05 -11.40 13.37
C VAL A 29 9.85 -10.88 14.55
N LYS A 30 10.99 -11.51 14.83
CA LYS A 30 11.92 -11.14 15.88
C LYS A 30 12.68 -9.87 15.49
N GLY A 31 13.00 -9.04 16.49
CA GLY A 31 13.80 -7.82 16.30
C GLY A 31 13.14 -6.79 15.38
N PHE A 32 11.81 -6.69 15.41
CA PHE A 32 11.10 -5.68 14.61
C PHE A 32 11.49 -4.28 15.06
N ALA A 33 12.12 -3.52 14.15
CA ALA A 33 12.48 -2.12 14.33
C ALA A 33 11.57 -1.23 13.47
N PRO A 34 10.65 -0.46 14.07
CA PRO A 34 9.72 0.41 13.34
C PRO A 34 10.43 1.38 12.39
N GLU A 35 11.54 1.95 12.80
CA GLU A 35 12.29 2.97 12.03
C GLU A 35 12.86 2.36 10.74
N VAL A 36 13.42 1.15 10.87
CA VAL A 36 13.92 0.38 9.73
C VAL A 36 12.76 0.03 8.80
N TRP A 37 11.64 -0.43 9.35
CA TRP A 37 10.45 -0.76 8.54
C TRP A 37 9.90 0.46 7.80
N ASN A 38 9.75 1.59 8.49
CA ASN A 38 9.19 2.83 7.94
C ASN A 38 10.09 3.39 6.83
N SER A 39 11.40 3.14 6.87
CA SER A 39 12.32 3.52 5.80
C SER A 39 12.16 2.71 4.50
N VAL A 40 11.66 1.47 4.58
CA VAL A 40 11.57 0.55 3.42
C VAL A 40 10.16 0.20 2.98
N VAL A 41 9.14 0.42 3.82
CA VAL A 41 7.77 -0.10 3.60
C VAL A 41 7.19 0.33 2.25
N CYS A 42 7.43 1.57 1.83
CA CYS A 42 6.95 2.07 0.55
C CYS A 42 7.59 1.29 -0.60
N SER A 43 8.91 1.12 -0.60
CA SER A 43 9.60 0.33 -1.63
C SER A 43 9.14 -1.12 -1.66
N VAL A 44 8.90 -1.73 -0.49
CA VAL A 44 8.36 -3.10 -0.40
C VAL A 44 6.93 -3.17 -0.95
N ALA A 45 6.08 -2.20 -0.62
CA ALA A 45 4.71 -2.12 -1.11
C ALA A 45 4.66 -1.96 -2.63
N PHE A 46 5.47 -1.04 -3.17
CA PHE A 46 5.63 -0.84 -4.61
C PHE A 46 6.03 -2.14 -5.29
N GLU A 47 7.09 -2.81 -4.84
CA GLU A 47 7.60 -4.01 -5.50
C GLU A 47 6.57 -5.16 -5.46
N ALA A 48 5.89 -5.34 -4.32
CA ALA A 48 4.85 -6.35 -4.18
C ALA A 48 3.65 -6.09 -5.11
N VAL A 49 3.18 -4.85 -5.18
CA VAL A 49 2.08 -4.44 -6.06
C VAL A 49 2.50 -4.54 -7.52
N HIS A 50 3.65 -3.96 -7.89
CA HIS A 50 4.18 -3.99 -9.24
C HIS A 50 4.30 -5.42 -9.76
N GLN A 51 4.93 -6.34 -9.00
CA GLN A 51 5.04 -7.74 -9.43
C GLN A 51 3.68 -8.42 -9.60
N LYS A 52 2.71 -8.16 -8.72
CA LYS A 52 1.37 -8.74 -8.82
C LYS A 52 0.68 -8.33 -10.12
N PHE A 53 0.72 -7.04 -10.44
CA PHE A 53 0.06 -6.50 -11.63
C PHE A 53 0.84 -6.80 -12.91
N ALA A 54 2.19 -6.76 -12.89
CA ALA A 54 3.03 -7.11 -14.04
C ALA A 54 2.87 -8.57 -14.47
N LYS A 55 2.71 -9.49 -13.52
CA LYS A 55 2.58 -10.94 -13.80
C LYS A 55 1.16 -11.39 -14.10
N THR A 56 0.16 -10.52 -13.91
CA THR A 56 -1.27 -10.88 -14.06
C THR A 56 -1.96 -9.95 -15.06
N PRO A 57 -2.00 -10.28 -16.36
CA PRO A 57 -2.49 -9.38 -17.41
C PRO A 57 -3.93 -8.87 -17.21
N SER A 58 -4.80 -9.68 -16.60
CA SER A 58 -6.16 -9.25 -16.26
C SER A 58 -6.19 -8.14 -15.22
N LEU A 59 -5.40 -8.26 -14.15
CA LEU A 59 -5.26 -7.22 -13.12
C LEU A 59 -4.52 -6.00 -13.66
N GLN A 60 -3.48 -6.19 -14.48
CA GLN A 60 -2.77 -5.11 -15.15
C GLN A 60 -3.74 -4.19 -15.89
N ARG A 61 -4.66 -4.77 -16.67
CA ARG A 61 -5.68 -4.01 -17.41
C ARG A 61 -6.57 -3.19 -16.48
N VAL A 62 -7.02 -3.78 -15.37
CA VAL A 62 -7.85 -3.08 -14.37
C VAL A 62 -7.10 -1.89 -13.77
N LEU A 63 -5.82 -2.06 -13.42
CA LEU A 63 -5.03 -0.97 -12.88
C LEU A 63 -4.80 0.15 -13.90
N LEU A 64 -4.48 -0.19 -15.15
CA LEU A 64 -4.29 0.81 -16.22
C LEU A 64 -5.58 1.58 -16.54
N GLN A 65 -6.75 0.93 -16.44
CA GLN A 65 -8.06 1.56 -16.63
C GLN A 65 -8.40 2.62 -15.56
N THR A 66 -7.66 2.67 -14.46
CA THR A 66 -7.81 3.76 -13.47
C THR A 66 -7.39 5.13 -14.03
N GLY A 67 -6.65 5.16 -15.15
CA GLY A 67 -6.22 6.40 -15.79
C GLY A 67 -5.34 7.20 -14.85
N GLU A 68 -5.60 8.51 -14.72
CA GLU A 68 -4.88 9.38 -13.78
C GLU A 68 -5.61 9.54 -12.43
N ARG A 69 -6.64 8.74 -12.15
CA ARG A 69 -7.39 8.86 -10.88
C ARG A 69 -6.49 8.53 -9.69
N LEU A 70 -6.70 9.26 -8.59
CA LEU A 70 -6.16 8.88 -7.29
C LEU A 70 -6.80 7.57 -6.83
N ILE A 71 -5.98 6.73 -6.22
CA ILE A 71 -6.42 5.44 -5.66
C ILE A 71 -6.23 5.50 -4.14
N ALA A 72 -7.26 5.12 -3.41
CA ALA A 72 -7.24 5.10 -1.95
C ALA A 72 -8.01 3.89 -1.40
N GLU A 73 -7.49 3.32 -0.30
CA GLU A 73 -8.23 2.35 0.51
C GLU A 73 -8.98 3.09 1.62
N ALA A 74 -10.29 3.26 1.44
CA ALA A 74 -11.17 4.00 2.35
C ALA A 74 -11.73 3.09 3.45
N THR A 75 -11.00 3.03 4.56
CA THR A 75 -11.46 2.47 5.83
C THR A 75 -10.89 3.25 7.01
N ALA A 76 -11.72 3.45 8.05
CA ALA A 76 -11.29 4.06 9.31
C ALA A 76 -10.37 3.14 10.14
N ASN A 77 -10.37 1.84 9.87
CA ASN A 77 -9.62 0.85 10.64
C ASN A 77 -8.15 0.70 10.20
N ASP A 78 -7.72 1.40 9.14
CA ASP A 78 -6.36 1.32 8.62
C ASP A 78 -5.86 2.69 8.15
N ALA A 79 -5.03 3.32 8.98
CA ALA A 79 -4.37 4.60 8.69
C ALA A 79 -2.96 4.42 8.10
N VAL A 80 -2.46 3.19 7.94
CA VAL A 80 -1.12 2.94 7.38
C VAL A 80 -1.23 2.60 5.90
N TRP A 81 -2.03 1.60 5.56
CA TRP A 81 -2.25 1.19 4.17
C TRP A 81 -3.36 2.01 3.51
N GLY A 82 -4.36 2.41 4.29
CA GLY A 82 -5.50 3.22 3.86
C GLY A 82 -5.44 4.68 4.28
N ILE A 83 -6.55 5.37 4.06
CA ILE A 83 -6.71 6.82 4.31
C ILE A 83 -7.28 7.15 5.70
N GLY A 84 -7.54 6.16 6.55
CA GLY A 84 -8.09 6.38 7.89
C GLY A 84 -9.53 6.92 7.91
N VAL A 85 -10.24 6.85 6.78
CA VAL A 85 -11.59 7.40 6.60
C VAL A 85 -12.47 6.33 5.94
N ASP A 86 -13.67 6.10 6.47
CA ASP A 86 -14.61 5.11 5.92
C ASP A 86 -15.24 5.57 4.61
N THR A 87 -15.56 4.61 3.74
CA THR A 87 -16.02 4.83 2.35
C THR A 87 -17.26 5.71 2.20
N GLY A 88 -18.07 5.86 3.25
CA GLY A 88 -19.29 6.68 3.26
C GLY A 88 -19.08 8.12 3.77
N ASP A 89 -17.89 8.44 4.27
CA ASP A 89 -17.57 9.77 4.78
C ASP A 89 -17.17 10.71 3.63
N PRO A 90 -17.72 11.94 3.56
CA PRO A 90 -17.37 12.91 2.51
C PRO A 90 -15.86 13.24 2.42
N ARG A 91 -15.10 13.06 3.50
CA ARG A 91 -13.65 13.28 3.54
C ARG A 91 -12.88 12.36 2.58
N VAL A 92 -13.46 11.23 2.16
CA VAL A 92 -12.86 10.32 1.16
C VAL A 92 -12.48 11.06 -0.12
N GLU A 93 -13.32 12.00 -0.56
CA GLU A 93 -13.12 12.78 -1.80
C GLU A 93 -12.12 13.94 -1.64
N THR A 94 -11.63 14.18 -0.42
CA THR A 94 -10.72 15.29 -0.11
C THR A 94 -9.39 14.76 0.42
N PRO A 95 -8.36 14.59 -0.43
CA PRO A 95 -7.06 14.05 -0.01
C PRO A 95 -6.41 14.79 1.17
N ALA A 96 -6.62 16.11 1.26
CA ALA A 96 -6.13 16.92 2.37
C ALA A 96 -6.83 16.61 3.72
N ALA A 97 -7.96 15.91 3.70
CA ALA A 97 -8.72 15.50 4.88
C ALA A 97 -8.51 14.02 5.22
N TRP A 98 -7.62 13.32 4.52
CA TRP A 98 -7.25 11.95 4.86
C TRP A 98 -6.42 11.92 6.14
N GLU A 99 -6.70 10.96 7.01
CA GLU A 99 -6.04 10.78 8.31
C GLU A 99 -5.04 9.62 8.28
N GLY A 100 -4.85 9.00 7.11
CA GLY A 100 -3.95 7.88 6.88
C GLY A 100 -2.93 8.10 5.77
N ALA A 101 -1.89 7.28 5.77
CA ALA A 101 -0.75 7.39 4.87
C ALA A 101 -1.02 6.88 3.44
N ASN A 102 -2.10 6.11 3.22
CA ASN A 102 -2.48 5.58 1.91
C ASN A 102 -1.34 4.87 1.16
N ILE A 103 -0.50 4.09 1.86
CA ILE A 103 0.67 3.42 1.26
C ILE A 103 0.24 2.49 0.11
N LEU A 104 -0.91 1.82 0.24
CA LEU A 104 -1.41 0.94 -0.81
C LEU A 104 -1.81 1.73 -2.06
N GLY A 105 -2.54 2.83 -1.89
CA GLY A 105 -2.94 3.71 -2.97
C GLY A 105 -1.74 4.27 -3.72
N TRP A 106 -0.75 4.79 -2.98
CA TRP A 106 0.52 5.23 -3.55
C TRP A 106 1.23 4.13 -4.34
N ALA A 107 1.36 2.91 -3.78
CA ALA A 107 2.01 1.80 -4.45
C ALA A 107 1.29 1.36 -5.74
N LEU A 108 -0.04 1.42 -5.77
CA LEU A 108 -0.84 1.15 -6.97
C LEU A 108 -0.60 2.18 -8.07
N MET A 109 -0.54 3.46 -7.73
CA MET A 109 -0.28 4.54 -8.69
C MET A 109 1.15 4.48 -9.24
N GLU A 110 2.15 4.26 -8.39
CA GLU A 110 3.54 4.07 -8.84
C GLU A 110 3.70 2.84 -9.73
N ALA A 111 3.06 1.72 -9.37
CA ALA A 111 3.06 0.51 -10.18
C ALA A 111 2.36 0.74 -11.53
N ARG A 112 1.25 1.48 -11.56
CA ARG A 112 0.55 1.87 -12.79
C ARG A 112 1.49 2.63 -13.73
N ASP A 113 2.23 3.59 -13.21
CA ASP A 113 3.14 4.41 -14.02
C ASP A 113 4.37 3.62 -14.50
N ALA A 114 4.89 2.70 -13.67
CA ALA A 114 5.94 1.77 -14.09
C ALA A 114 5.46 0.86 -15.24
N LEU A 115 4.25 0.33 -15.15
CA LEU A 115 3.68 -0.56 -16.16
C LEU A 115 3.38 0.16 -17.49
N ARG A 116 3.04 1.45 -17.45
CA ARG A 116 2.86 2.29 -18.65
C ARG A 116 4.17 2.51 -19.40
N ARG A 117 5.29 2.66 -18.69
CA ARG A 117 6.62 2.86 -19.30
C ARG A 117 7.12 1.59 -20.02
N GLY A 118 6.61 0.41 -19.65
CA GLY A 118 7.00 -0.88 -20.21
C GLY A 118 8.44 -1.29 -19.85
N PRO A 119 8.84 -2.54 -20.12
CA PRO A 119 10.23 -2.96 -19.99
C PRO A 119 11.04 -2.34 -21.14
N GLY A 120 11.69 -1.19 -20.90
CA GLY A 120 12.61 -0.59 -21.89
C GLY A 120 12.49 0.92 -22.15
N ARG A 121 12.23 1.75 -21.14
CA ARG A 121 12.62 3.17 -21.19
C ARG A 121 13.40 3.55 -19.94
N VAL A 122 14.69 3.21 -19.91
CA VAL A 122 15.67 4.03 -19.21
C VAL A 122 15.84 5.29 -20.05
N ALA A 123 15.11 6.34 -19.71
CA ALA A 123 15.41 7.68 -20.17
C ALA A 123 16.05 8.43 -19.01
N ALA A 124 17.37 8.61 -19.18
CA ALA A 124 18.25 9.66 -18.71
C ALA A 124 17.71 10.75 -17.77
N GLU A 125 18.59 11.11 -16.84
CA GLU A 125 18.56 12.26 -15.94
C GLU A 125 18.06 13.57 -16.58
N GLY A 126 17.45 14.41 -15.73
CA GLY A 126 17.44 15.86 -15.87
C GLY A 126 16.32 16.45 -16.72
N ARG A 127 15.21 16.85 -16.07
CA ARG A 127 14.42 17.97 -16.57
C ARG A 127 13.92 18.82 -15.41
N ALA A 128 14.54 20.00 -15.28
CA ALA A 128 13.98 21.14 -14.57
C ALA A 128 12.62 21.48 -15.19
N VAL A 129 11.59 21.66 -14.35
CA VAL A 129 10.30 22.20 -14.77
C VAL A 129 10.21 23.62 -14.26
N LYS A 130 10.16 24.58 -15.20
CA LYS A 130 9.75 25.96 -14.93
C LYS A 130 8.27 25.96 -14.57
N SER A 131 7.96 26.70 -13.51
CA SER A 131 6.62 26.94 -12.99
C SER A 131 5.75 27.70 -14.00
N ALA A 132 4.53 27.21 -14.21
CA ALA A 132 3.34 27.98 -14.61
C ALA A 132 2.08 27.13 -14.36
N ASP A 133 1.20 27.65 -13.49
CA ASP A 133 -0.21 27.32 -13.22
C ASP A 133 -0.67 25.86 -13.05
N GLY A 134 -1.16 25.57 -11.84
CA GLY A 134 -2.22 24.59 -11.56
C GLY A 134 -1.90 23.13 -11.89
N GLY A 135 -0.82 22.58 -11.32
CA GLY A 135 -0.47 21.17 -11.48
C GLY A 135 -1.46 20.22 -10.80
N PRO A 136 -1.60 18.97 -11.30
CA PRO A 136 -2.32 17.93 -10.55
C PRO A 136 -1.63 17.74 -9.20
N ALA A 137 -2.41 17.47 -8.15
CA ALA A 137 -1.88 17.24 -6.81
C ALA A 137 -0.71 16.24 -6.87
N ASP A 138 0.50 16.69 -6.57
CA ASP A 138 1.72 15.90 -6.67
C ASP A 138 1.55 14.60 -5.87
N VAL A 139 1.68 13.46 -6.55
CA VAL A 139 1.73 12.12 -5.91
C VAL A 139 3.10 11.99 -5.25
N GLN A 140 3.28 12.69 -4.14
CA GLN A 140 4.49 12.55 -3.33
C GLN A 140 4.42 11.20 -2.61
N ARG A 141 5.59 10.58 -2.41
CA ARG A 141 5.72 9.48 -1.45
C ARG A 141 5.06 9.93 -0.15
N PRO A 142 4.16 9.11 0.45
CA PRO A 142 3.51 9.51 1.69
C PRO A 142 4.57 9.84 2.74
N PRO A 143 4.32 10.85 3.60
CA PRO A 143 5.26 11.20 4.66
C PRO A 143 5.60 9.93 5.44
N SER A 144 6.89 9.78 5.78
CA SER A 144 7.38 8.65 6.56
C SER A 144 6.42 8.43 7.73
N ILE A 145 5.91 7.21 7.88
CA ILE A 145 5.03 6.83 8.99
C ILE A 145 5.73 7.30 10.26
N ALA A 146 5.30 8.44 10.81
CA ALA A 146 5.78 8.88 12.10
C ALA A 146 5.43 7.75 13.05
N ALA A 147 6.39 7.30 13.85
CA ALA A 147 6.18 6.24 14.82
C ALA A 147 5.09 6.71 15.81
N THR A 148 3.83 6.41 15.49
CA THR A 148 2.76 6.41 16.48
C THR A 148 3.12 5.32 17.45
N GLU A 149 3.22 5.69 18.73
CA GLU A 149 3.59 4.79 19.82
C GLU A 149 2.81 3.48 19.73
N PRO A 150 3.42 2.34 20.11
CA PRO A 150 2.74 1.05 20.03
C PRO A 150 1.53 1.06 20.96
N THR A 151 0.34 1.29 20.40
CA THR A 151 -0.91 1.03 21.10
C THR A 151 -0.90 -0.44 21.47
N GLU A 152 -0.87 -0.71 22.77
CA GLU A 152 -0.96 -2.03 23.38
C GLU A 152 -2.09 -2.81 22.68
N VAL A 153 -1.73 -3.91 22.00
CA VAL A 153 -2.71 -4.81 21.41
C VAL A 153 -3.32 -5.60 22.55
N THR A 154 -4.35 -5.06 23.17
CA THR A 154 -5.18 -5.79 24.13
C THR A 154 -5.90 -6.90 23.38
N GLN A 155 -5.54 -8.13 23.73
CA GLN A 155 -6.05 -9.36 23.19
C GLN A 155 -7.52 -9.54 23.60
N ALA A 156 -8.46 -9.21 22.72
CA ALA A 156 -9.87 -9.57 22.88
C ALA A 156 -10.22 -10.73 21.94
N ALA A 157 -10.41 -11.91 22.51
CA ALA A 157 -11.06 -13.04 21.87
C ALA A 157 -12.58 -12.83 21.93
N GLY A 158 -13.25 -12.93 20.78
CA GLY A 158 -14.71 -12.87 20.65
C GLY A 158 -15.14 -13.37 19.26
N PRO A 159 -16.34 -13.99 19.13
CA PRO A 159 -16.53 -15.15 18.28
C PRO A 159 -16.93 -14.85 16.83
N ASP A 160 -16.69 -15.89 16.04
CA ASP A 160 -16.96 -16.15 14.64
C ASP A 160 -18.45 -15.99 14.27
N GLU A 161 -18.80 -15.09 13.33
CA GLU A 161 -19.77 -15.37 12.25
C GLU A 161 -19.97 -14.21 11.24
N HIS A 162 -20.35 -14.61 10.01
CA HIS A 162 -21.16 -13.89 9.00
C HIS A 162 -20.47 -13.12 7.82
N PRO A 163 -21.14 -13.02 6.64
CA PRO A 163 -20.69 -13.67 5.41
C PRO A 163 -20.34 -12.68 4.27
N GLY A 164 -19.91 -13.24 3.13
CA GLY A 164 -19.23 -12.54 2.04
C GLY A 164 -19.81 -11.21 1.55
N LYS A 165 -18.92 -10.26 1.28
CA LYS A 165 -19.24 -9.00 0.60
C LYS A 165 -18.62 -8.97 -0.79
N LYS A 166 -19.51 -8.84 -1.78
CA LYS A 166 -19.22 -8.67 -3.21
C LYS A 166 -18.58 -7.30 -3.44
N LEU A 167 -17.45 -7.29 -4.14
CA LEU A 167 -16.84 -6.10 -4.72
C LEU A 167 -17.77 -5.58 -5.84
N ARG A 168 -18.38 -4.40 -5.68
CA ARG A 168 -19.07 -3.68 -6.75
C ARG A 168 -18.17 -2.56 -7.27
N LEU A 169 -17.72 -2.67 -8.52
CA LEU A 169 -17.29 -1.52 -9.31
C LEU A 169 -18.54 -0.85 -9.85
N THR A 170 -18.77 0.42 -9.51
CA THR A 170 -19.75 1.26 -10.18
C THR A 170 -19.19 1.75 -11.52
N LYS A 171 -20.10 1.88 -12.50
CA LYS A 171 -19.85 2.19 -13.91
C LYS A 171 -19.34 3.61 -14.12
#